data_AF-B4IR88-F1
#
_entry.id   AF-B4IR88-F1
#
_cell.length_a   1.000
_cell.length_b   1.000
_cell.length_c   1.000
_cell.angle_alpha   90.00
_cell.angle_beta   90.00
_cell.angle_gamma   90.00
#
_symmetry.space_group_name_H-M   'P 1'
#
loop_
_entity.id
_entity.type
_entity.pdbx_description
1 polymer ?
#
loop_
_entity_poly.entity_id
_entity_poly.type
_entity_poly.pdbx_seq_one_letter_code
_entity_poly.pdbx_strand_id
1 'polypeptide(L)'
;MIFTSLQLFSICFLDYSLFWMLATMSYYGHQKSGLEVPAYTDLKIKGGGFLVEIMRGISKGFRPLTQKTVLETSECLPQPVEPNHYRYAEILGLCLFAWLVLLTEPYFLRLRHVIMRCFYPERDHERAMYLHNKILTEQISVFKLARRQIRAALMYQDRKGHISSFRGNLNRCCCCACLVGAMSSDICIICAKSLSSSTRINCDSLGRKGVFCPRCFSESNNKCCLCHRPIDYGDLSDFSVVQDSSDDPDAQSFTQKQARLDCNGYRKKRINI
;
A
#
# COMPACT_ATOMS: atom_id res chain seq x y z
N MET A 1 10.45 -4.22 -13.44
CA MET A 1 9.98 -3.50 -14.66
C MET A 1 9.57 -2.06 -14.39
N ILE A 2 8.83 -1.74 -13.32
CA ILE A 2 8.43 -0.35 -13.00
C ILE A 2 9.63 0.60 -12.85
N PHE A 3 10.65 0.19 -12.09
CA PHE A 3 11.83 1.02 -11.83
C PHE A 3 12.63 1.28 -13.10
N THR A 4 12.88 0.25 -13.91
CA THR A 4 13.61 0.36 -15.18
C THR A 4 12.84 1.18 -16.22
N SER A 5 11.51 1.06 -16.28
CA SER A 5 10.69 1.92 -17.17
C SER A 5 10.69 3.38 -16.72
N LEU A 6 10.67 3.65 -15.40
CA LEU A 6 10.78 5.01 -14.87
C LEU A 6 12.14 5.63 -15.17
N GLN A 7 13.22 4.86 -15.04
CA GLN A 7 14.57 5.32 -15.38
C GLN A 7 14.68 5.66 -16.86
N LEU A 8 14.21 4.78 -17.76
CA LEU A 8 14.22 5.04 -19.21
C LEU A 8 13.37 6.24 -19.59
N PHE A 9 12.17 6.36 -19.00
CA PHE A 9 11.30 7.52 -19.22
C PHE A 9 11.96 8.81 -18.73
N SER A 10 12.59 8.80 -17.56
CA SER A 10 13.32 9.93 -17.00
C SER A 10 14.46 10.38 -17.91
N ILE A 11 15.26 9.45 -18.44
CA ILE A 11 16.34 9.76 -19.38
C ILE A 11 15.78 10.39 -20.66
N CYS A 12 14.75 9.78 -21.26
CA CYS A 12 14.12 10.32 -22.48
C CYS A 12 13.51 11.71 -22.25
N PHE A 13 12.88 11.92 -21.10
CA PHE A 13 12.30 13.21 -20.73
C PHE A 13 13.37 14.28 -20.53
N LEU A 14 14.47 13.94 -19.85
CA LEU A 14 15.60 14.84 -19.66
C LEU A 14 16.23 15.24 -21.00
N ASP A 15 16.48 14.30 -21.90
CA ASP A 15 17.01 14.57 -23.24
C ASP A 15 16.09 15.50 -24.03
N TYR A 16 14.78 15.24 -24.01
CA TYR A 16 13.78 16.09 -24.68
C TYR A 16 13.73 17.50 -24.06
N SER A 17 13.78 17.59 -22.73
CA SER A 17 13.77 18.87 -22.03
C SER A 17 15.03 19.69 -22.31
N LEU A 18 16.19 19.03 -22.41
CA LEU A 18 17.47 19.65 -22.73
C LEU A 18 17.46 20.17 -24.17
N PHE A 19 16.95 19.37 -25.12
CA PHE A 19 16.76 19.83 -26.50
C PHE A 19 15.86 21.06 -26.56
N TRP A 20 14.71 21.03 -25.87
CA TRP A 20 13.76 22.14 -25.88
C TRP A 20 14.33 23.40 -25.21
N MET A 21 15.10 23.22 -24.13
CA MET A 21 15.82 24.31 -23.47
C MET A 21 16.84 24.95 -24.41
N LEU A 22 17.69 24.15 -25.08
CA LEU A 22 18.68 24.64 -26.04
C LEU A 22 18.00 25.34 -27.23
N ALA A 23 16.90 24.78 -27.75
CA ALA A 23 16.13 25.40 -28.82
C ALA A 23 15.55 26.76 -28.40
N THR A 24 15.04 26.85 -27.16
CA THR A 24 14.51 28.10 -26.60
C THR A 24 15.61 29.13 -26.38
N MET A 25 16.76 28.70 -25.84
CA MET A 25 17.94 29.56 -25.66
C MET A 25 18.49 30.06 -26.98
N SER A 26 18.55 29.19 -28.00
CA SER A 26 18.96 29.54 -29.36
C SER A 26 18.01 30.57 -29.97
N TYR A 27 16.69 30.35 -29.86
CA TYR A 27 15.65 31.25 -30.36
C TYR A 27 15.74 32.65 -29.75
N TYR A 28 15.83 32.76 -28.42
CA TYR A 28 15.95 34.07 -27.76
C TYR A 28 17.33 34.71 -27.92
N GLY A 29 18.40 33.92 -28.09
CA GLY A 29 19.75 34.43 -28.33
C GLY A 29 19.89 35.08 -29.70
N HIS A 30 19.31 34.47 -30.75
CA HIS A 30 19.23 35.08 -32.08
C HIS A 30 18.37 36.35 -32.10
N GLN A 31 17.37 36.46 -31.22
CA GLN A 31 16.54 37.66 -31.12
C GLN A 31 17.23 38.82 -30.38
N LYS A 32 18.26 38.54 -29.58
CA LYS A 32 19.05 39.53 -28.82
C LYS A 32 20.37 39.92 -29.48
N SER A 33 20.71 39.40 -30.66
CA SER A 33 21.95 39.72 -31.39
C SER A 33 22.04 41.19 -31.85
N GLY A 34 20.94 41.95 -31.78
CA GLY A 34 20.95 43.41 -31.90
C GLY A 34 21.30 44.11 -30.58
N LEU A 35 22.41 43.77 -29.92
CA LEU A 35 22.93 44.61 -28.84
C LEU A 35 23.53 45.88 -29.48
N GLU A 36 22.71 46.93 -29.55
CA GLU A 36 23.16 48.26 -29.91
C GLU A 36 24.07 48.77 -28.78
N VAL A 37 25.39 48.56 -28.92
CA VAL A 37 26.39 49.09 -28.00
C VAL A 37 26.18 50.60 -27.94
N PRO A 38 25.91 51.19 -26.75
CA PRO A 38 25.59 52.60 -26.66
C PRO A 38 26.75 53.41 -27.26
N ALA A 39 26.40 54.33 -28.17
CA ALA A 39 27.35 55.22 -28.79
C ALA A 39 28.18 55.91 -27.70
N TYR A 40 29.50 55.74 -27.76
CA TYR A 40 30.42 56.40 -26.83
C TYR A 40 30.14 57.91 -26.80
N THR A 41 30.23 58.51 -25.63
CA THR A 41 30.00 59.95 -25.46
C THR A 41 31.23 60.72 -25.96
N ASP A 42 31.11 61.40 -27.10
CA ASP A 42 32.18 62.25 -27.65
C ASP A 42 32.34 63.51 -26.78
N LEU A 43 33.38 63.55 -25.96
CA LEU A 43 33.71 64.67 -25.09
C LEU A 43 34.28 65.84 -25.93
N LYS A 44 33.43 66.78 -26.33
CA LYS A 44 33.85 68.04 -26.97
C LYS A 44 34.28 69.08 -25.93
N ILE A 45 35.59 69.18 -25.70
CA ILE A 45 36.18 70.20 -24.84
C ILE A 45 36.21 71.54 -25.59
N LYS A 46 35.59 72.59 -25.03
CA LYS A 46 35.55 73.96 -25.59
C LYS A 46 36.51 74.86 -24.80
N GLY A 47 37.43 75.54 -25.48
CA GLY A 47 38.40 76.45 -24.88
C GLY A 47 39.69 76.55 -25.72
N GLY A 48 40.49 77.58 -25.49
CA GLY A 48 41.80 77.77 -26.14
C GLY A 48 42.92 77.80 -25.11
N GLY A 49 44.04 77.12 -25.39
CA GLY A 49 45.22 77.07 -24.53
C GLY A 49 45.95 75.73 -24.64
N PHE A 50 47.23 75.71 -24.23
CA PHE A 50 48.11 74.53 -24.32
C PHE A 50 47.53 73.29 -23.60
N LEU A 51 46.93 73.47 -22.41
CA LEU A 51 46.30 72.39 -21.65
C LEU A 51 45.11 71.76 -22.37
N VAL A 52 44.32 72.58 -23.08
CA VAL A 52 43.15 72.12 -23.84
C VAL A 52 43.59 71.25 -25.02
N GLU A 53 44.73 71.57 -25.63
CA GLU A 53 45.28 70.81 -26.75
C GLU A 53 45.79 69.41 -26.33
N ILE A 54 46.40 69.32 -25.15
CA ILE A 54 46.78 68.03 -24.54
C ILE A 54 45.54 67.19 -24.25
N MET A 55 44.52 67.76 -23.60
CA MET A 55 43.27 67.04 -23.30
C MET A 55 42.51 66.62 -24.57
N ARG A 56 42.61 67.41 -25.64
CA ARG A 56 42.08 67.07 -26.96
C ARG A 56 42.88 65.94 -27.63
N GLY A 57 44.19 65.85 -27.40
CA GLY A 57 45.01 64.72 -27.84
C GLY A 57 44.63 63.42 -27.14
N ILE A 58 44.49 63.47 -25.81
CA ILE A 58 44.08 62.33 -24.98
C ILE A 58 42.69 61.83 -25.36
N SER A 59 41.69 62.71 -25.42
CA SER A 59 40.31 62.35 -25.80
C SER A 59 40.20 61.75 -27.20
N LYS A 60 41.05 62.18 -28.15
CA LYS A 60 41.12 61.58 -29.49
C LYS A 60 41.77 60.20 -29.49
N GLY A 61 42.80 59.97 -28.66
CA GLY A 61 43.46 58.67 -28.51
C GLY A 61 42.57 57.61 -27.87
N PHE A 62 41.65 58.02 -27.00
CA PHE A 62 40.65 57.15 -26.37
C PHE A 62 39.38 56.95 -27.21
N ARG A 63 39.32 57.44 -28.45
CA ARG A 63 38.22 57.08 -29.36
C ARG A 63 38.35 55.62 -29.74
N PRO A 64 37.45 54.74 -29.30
CA PRO A 64 37.51 53.35 -29.71
C PRO A 64 37.32 53.29 -31.24
N LEU A 65 38.25 52.63 -31.94
CA LEU A 65 38.18 52.39 -33.39
C LEU A 65 36.98 51.52 -33.80
N THR A 66 36.26 50.93 -32.85
CA THR A 66 35.07 50.11 -33.06
C THR A 66 33.82 50.97 -33.26
N GLN A 67 33.78 51.67 -34.39
CA GLN A 67 32.56 52.28 -34.89
C GLN A 67 31.60 51.17 -35.34
N LYS A 68 30.61 50.85 -34.50
CA LYS A 68 29.48 49.96 -34.80
C LYS A 68 29.87 48.56 -35.29
N THR A 69 30.50 47.79 -34.42
CA THR A 69 30.43 46.33 -34.57
C THR A 69 29.14 45.88 -33.88
N VAL A 70 28.07 45.64 -34.64
CA VAL A 70 27.04 44.71 -34.17
C VAL A 70 27.80 43.41 -33.95
N LEU A 71 28.04 43.03 -32.68
CA LEU A 71 28.63 41.73 -32.40
C LEU A 71 27.57 40.69 -32.78
N GLU A 72 27.73 40.08 -33.95
CA GLU A 72 26.97 38.88 -34.28
C GLU A 72 27.43 37.75 -33.36
N THR A 73 26.67 37.53 -32.28
CA THR A 73 26.86 36.41 -31.34
C THR A 73 26.28 35.10 -31.88
N SER A 74 25.87 35.06 -33.15
CA SER A 74 25.25 33.92 -33.84
C SER A 74 26.17 32.69 -33.90
N GLU A 75 27.48 32.89 -34.10
CA GLU A 75 28.45 31.78 -34.16
C GLU A 75 28.76 31.16 -32.79
N CYS A 76 28.52 31.88 -31.69
CA CYS A 76 28.80 31.39 -30.34
C CYS A 76 27.67 30.56 -29.73
N LEU A 77 26.51 30.48 -30.40
CA LEU A 77 25.32 29.86 -29.86
C LEU A 77 25.21 28.40 -30.37
N PRO A 78 25.15 27.40 -29.48
CA PRO A 78 25.06 26.01 -29.90
C PRO A 78 23.76 25.76 -30.67
N GLN A 79 23.89 25.23 -31.89
CA GLN A 79 22.74 24.86 -32.71
C GLN A 79 22.13 23.55 -32.17
N PRO A 80 20.85 23.54 -31.78
CA PRO A 80 20.23 22.33 -31.26
C PRO A 80 20.08 21.28 -32.36
N VAL A 81 20.61 20.08 -32.12
CA VAL A 81 20.42 18.93 -33.03
C VAL A 81 19.06 18.31 -32.75
N GLU A 82 18.23 18.19 -33.78
CA GLU A 82 16.89 17.61 -33.65
C GLU A 82 16.95 16.12 -33.23
N PRO A 83 16.28 15.74 -32.14
CA PRO A 83 16.21 14.34 -31.73
C PRO A 83 15.32 13.53 -32.67
N ASN A 84 15.75 12.33 -33.02
CA ASN A 84 15.01 11.42 -33.91
C ASN A 84 13.73 10.89 -33.24
N HIS A 85 12.60 11.59 -33.42
CA HIS A 85 11.31 11.23 -32.82
C HIS A 85 10.86 9.78 -33.10
N TYR A 86 11.20 9.25 -34.28
CA TYR A 86 10.88 7.87 -34.64
C TYR A 86 11.52 6.84 -33.70
N ARG A 87 12.77 7.07 -33.26
CA ARG A 87 13.47 6.15 -32.36
C ARG A 87 12.92 6.22 -30.94
N TYR A 88 12.53 7.42 -30.48
CA TYR A 88 11.84 7.57 -29.20
C TYR A 88 10.47 6.86 -29.20
N ALA A 89 9.71 6.96 -30.30
CA ALA A 89 8.44 6.25 -30.45
C ALA A 89 8.63 4.72 -30.46
N GLU A 90 9.69 4.22 -31.11
CA GLU A 90 10.04 2.81 -31.11
C GLU A 90 10.36 2.29 -29.70
N ILE A 91 11.21 3.00 -28.94
CA ILE A 91 11.58 2.65 -27.56
C ILE A 91 10.35 2.63 -26.65
N LEU A 92 9.50 3.66 -26.77
CA LEU A 92 8.28 3.77 -25.96
C LEU A 92 7.28 2.68 -26.34
N GLY A 93 7.16 2.37 -27.63
CA GLY A 93 6.34 1.27 -28.14
C GLY A 93 6.77 -0.10 -27.61
N LEU A 94 8.08 -0.40 -27.61
CA LEU A 94 8.63 -1.64 -27.05
C LEU A 94 8.38 -1.73 -25.54
N CYS A 95 8.55 -0.63 -24.81
CA CYS A 95 8.22 -0.59 -23.38
C CYS A 95 6.74 -0.87 -23.12
N LEU A 96 5.83 -0.24 -23.88
CA LEU A 96 4.40 -0.49 -23.77
C LEU A 96 4.04 -1.94 -24.11
N PHE A 97 4.65 -2.50 -25.15
CA PHE A 97 4.43 -3.89 -25.53
C PHE A 97 4.86 -4.85 -24.40
N ALA A 98 6.02 -4.61 -23.78
CA ALA A 98 6.48 -5.41 -22.65
C ALA A 98 5.52 -5.31 -21.44
N TRP A 99 4.94 -4.14 -21.20
CA TRP A 99 3.88 -3.95 -20.22
C TRP A 99 2.58 -4.70 -20.56
N LEU A 100 2.17 -4.71 -21.84
CA LEU A 100 1.02 -5.49 -22.28
C LEU A 100 1.25 -6.99 -22.07
N VAL A 101 2.45 -7.49 -22.36
CA VAL A 101 2.81 -8.90 -22.11
C VAL A 101 2.66 -9.25 -20.63
N LEU A 102 3.23 -8.44 -19.73
CA LEU A 102 3.05 -8.59 -18.28
C LEU A 102 1.58 -8.59 -17.86
N LEU A 103 0.79 -7.67 -18.41
CA LEU A 103 -0.63 -7.57 -18.09
C LEU A 103 -1.42 -8.77 -18.61
N THR A 104 -1.04 -9.32 -19.76
CA THR A 104 -1.70 -10.50 -20.35
C THR A 104 -1.31 -11.80 -19.67
N GLU A 105 -0.16 -11.90 -19.00
CA GLU A 105 0.29 -13.11 -18.27
C GLU A 105 -0.78 -13.72 -17.35
N PRO A 106 -1.44 -12.97 -16.44
CA PRO A 106 -2.51 -13.53 -15.60
C PRO A 106 -3.75 -13.96 -16.41
N TYR A 107 -4.00 -13.33 -17.57
CA TYR A 107 -5.08 -13.75 -18.46
C TYR A 107 -4.73 -15.02 -19.23
N PHE A 108 -3.48 -15.21 -19.65
CA PHE A 108 -3.01 -16.46 -20.25
C PHE A 108 -3.10 -17.63 -19.27
N LEU A 109 -2.76 -17.42 -17.99
CA LEU A 109 -2.94 -18.43 -16.94
C LEU A 109 -4.41 -18.83 -16.75
N ARG A 110 -5.33 -17.87 -16.85
CA ARG A 110 -6.79 -18.13 -16.84
C ARG A 110 -7.22 -18.88 -18.09
N LEU A 111 -6.74 -18.45 -19.27
CA LEU A 111 -7.07 -19.08 -20.55
C LEU A 111 -6.64 -20.55 -20.59
N ARG A 112 -5.47 -20.88 -20.02
CA ARG A 112 -5.01 -22.29 -19.91
C ARG A 112 -6.02 -23.17 -19.18
N HIS A 113 -6.62 -22.68 -18.10
CA HIS A 113 -7.64 -23.43 -17.37
C HIS A 113 -8.92 -23.60 -18.18
N VAL A 114 -9.34 -22.56 -18.91
CA VAL A 114 -10.50 -22.63 -19.81
C VAL A 114 -10.27 -23.67 -20.92
N ILE A 115 -9.10 -23.64 -21.55
CA ILE A 115 -8.72 -24.62 -22.57
C ILE A 115 -8.73 -26.04 -21.98
N MET A 116 -8.11 -26.23 -20.80
CA MET A 116 -8.09 -27.53 -20.14
C MET A 116 -9.51 -28.05 -19.84
N ARG A 117 -10.43 -27.19 -19.43
CA ARG A 117 -11.85 -27.54 -19.20
C ARG A 117 -12.55 -27.96 -20.49
N CYS A 118 -12.24 -27.32 -21.62
CA CYS A 118 -12.83 -27.70 -22.91
C CYS A 118 -12.36 -29.08 -23.38
N PHE A 119 -11.09 -29.44 -23.18
CA PHE A 119 -10.53 -30.72 -23.64
C PHE A 119 -10.75 -31.88 -22.65
N TYR A 120 -10.78 -31.60 -21.34
CA TYR A 120 -10.86 -32.63 -20.30
C TYR A 120 -11.85 -32.25 -19.18
N PRO A 121 -13.17 -32.23 -19.46
CA PRO A 121 -14.18 -31.77 -18.52
C PRO A 121 -14.27 -32.65 -17.25
N GLU A 122 -14.16 -33.97 -17.39
CA GLU A 122 -14.25 -34.91 -16.25
C GLU A 122 -13.16 -34.65 -15.20
N ARG A 123 -11.90 -34.49 -15.66
CA ARG A 123 -10.76 -34.22 -14.77
C ARG A 123 -10.82 -32.83 -14.14
N ASP A 124 -11.45 -31.86 -14.80
CA ASP A 124 -11.65 -30.52 -14.23
C ASP A 124 -12.69 -30.56 -13.10
N HIS A 125 -13.78 -31.32 -13.28
CA HIS A 125 -14.81 -31.49 -12.26
C HIS A 125 -14.29 -32.20 -11.01
N GLU A 126 -13.50 -33.28 -11.17
CA GLU A 126 -12.85 -33.96 -10.05
C GLU A 126 -11.94 -33.03 -9.25
N ARG A 127 -11.12 -32.22 -9.94
CA ARG A 127 -10.23 -31.25 -9.30
C ARG A 127 -11.01 -30.14 -8.59
N ALA A 128 -12.10 -29.67 -9.19
CA ALA A 128 -12.98 -28.67 -8.58
C ALA A 128 -13.64 -29.20 -7.31
N MET A 129 -14.17 -30.43 -7.34
CA MET A 129 -14.75 -31.09 -6.15
C MET A 129 -13.70 -31.34 -5.07
N TYR A 130 -12.52 -31.80 -5.45
CA TYR A 130 -11.39 -31.96 -4.51
C TYR A 130 -10.98 -30.64 -3.88
N LEU A 131 -10.83 -29.57 -4.67
CA LEU A 131 -10.46 -28.24 -4.18
C LEU A 131 -11.54 -27.68 -3.25
N HIS A 132 -12.82 -27.85 -3.60
CA HIS A 132 -13.94 -27.43 -2.76
C HIS A 132 -13.91 -28.13 -1.40
N ASN A 133 -13.80 -29.47 -1.41
CA ASN A 133 -13.71 -30.26 -0.18
C ASN A 133 -12.47 -29.89 0.64
N LYS A 134 -11.35 -29.63 -0.01
CA LYS A 134 -10.12 -29.17 0.65
C LYS A 134 -10.31 -27.82 1.33
N ILE A 135 -10.88 -26.83 0.63
CA ILE A 135 -11.15 -25.50 1.19
C ILE A 135 -12.11 -25.61 2.37
N LEU A 136 -13.19 -26.39 2.26
CA LEU A 136 -14.11 -26.62 3.37
C LEU A 136 -13.39 -27.24 4.57
N THR A 137 -12.55 -28.25 4.34
CA THR A 137 -11.79 -28.92 5.42
C THR A 137 -10.79 -27.98 6.08
N GLU A 138 -10.09 -27.15 5.31
CA GLU A 138 -9.17 -26.13 5.82
C GLU A 138 -9.89 -25.04 6.60
N GLN A 139 -11.06 -24.57 6.14
CA GLN A 139 -11.86 -23.60 6.90
C GLN A 139 -12.32 -24.18 8.23
N ILE A 140 -12.79 -25.43 8.25
CA ILE A 140 -13.19 -26.12 9.48
C ILE A 140 -11.99 -26.30 10.42
N SER A 141 -10.80 -26.63 9.90
CA SER A 141 -9.60 -26.81 10.72
C SER A 141 -9.11 -25.47 11.32
N VAL A 142 -9.10 -24.39 10.53
CA VAL A 142 -8.80 -23.04 11.01
C VAL A 142 -9.82 -22.60 12.05
N PHE A 143 -11.11 -22.85 11.83
CA PHE A 143 -12.17 -22.54 12.79
C PHE A 143 -12.02 -23.32 14.10
N LYS A 144 -11.64 -24.61 14.04
CA LYS A 144 -11.28 -25.42 15.23
C LYS A 144 -10.07 -24.84 15.96
N LEU A 145 -8.99 -24.51 15.25
CA LEU A 145 -7.79 -23.92 15.84
C LEU A 145 -8.07 -22.57 16.49
N ALA A 146 -8.83 -21.70 15.84
CA ALA A 146 -9.25 -20.41 16.40
C ALA A 146 -10.03 -20.59 17.71
N ARG A 147 -11.00 -21.51 17.75
CA ARG A 147 -11.75 -21.84 18.99
C ARG A 147 -10.83 -22.27 20.13
N ARG A 148 -9.85 -23.13 19.84
CA ARG A 148 -8.89 -23.63 20.83
C ARG A 148 -7.98 -22.51 21.35
N GLN A 149 -7.45 -21.68 20.45
CA GLN A 149 -6.61 -20.53 20.82
C GLN A 149 -7.36 -19.55 21.72
N ILE A 150 -8.61 -19.22 21.39
CA ILE A 150 -9.45 -18.32 22.20
C ILE A 150 -9.72 -18.89 23.59
N ARG A 151 -10.02 -20.19 23.66
CA ARG A 151 -10.21 -20.88 24.94
C ARG A 151 -8.93 -20.88 25.78
N ALA A 152 -7.80 -21.27 25.19
CA ALA A 152 -6.51 -21.26 25.88
C ALA A 152 -6.20 -19.84 26.39
N ALA A 153 -6.40 -18.82 25.55
CA ALA A 153 -6.24 -17.43 25.95
C ALA A 153 -7.14 -17.05 27.14
N LEU A 154 -8.41 -17.50 27.18
CA LEU A 154 -9.29 -17.23 28.32
C LEU A 154 -8.85 -17.98 29.60
N MET A 155 -8.48 -19.26 29.48
CA MET A 155 -8.14 -20.11 30.62
C MET A 155 -6.79 -19.75 31.27
N TYR A 156 -5.81 -19.35 30.46
CA TYR A 156 -4.48 -18.95 30.96
C TYR A 156 -4.41 -17.46 31.35
N GLN A 157 -5.40 -16.65 30.96
CA GLN A 157 -5.44 -15.23 31.32
C GLN A 157 -6.17 -15.03 32.66
N ASP A 158 -5.51 -15.45 33.75
CA ASP A 158 -5.86 -15.03 35.10
C ASP A 158 -4.64 -14.41 35.80
N ARG A 159 -4.59 -13.06 35.82
CA ARG A 159 -4.19 -12.22 36.98
C ARG A 159 -3.86 -10.77 36.67
N LYS A 160 -3.67 -10.36 35.42
CA LYS A 160 -3.48 -8.93 35.10
C LYS A 160 -4.31 -8.55 33.89
N GLY A 161 -5.10 -7.50 34.07
CA GLY A 161 -6.12 -7.04 33.14
C GLY A 161 -5.58 -6.62 31.78
N HIS A 162 -6.53 -6.30 30.91
CA HIS A 162 -6.40 -6.04 29.48
C HIS A 162 -6.22 -7.29 28.63
N ILE A 163 -7.36 -7.75 28.10
CA ILE A 163 -7.39 -8.25 26.72
C ILE A 163 -6.91 -7.05 25.89
N SER A 164 -5.61 -6.99 25.61
CA SER A 164 -5.17 -6.31 24.41
C SER A 164 -5.88 -7.05 23.30
N SER A 165 -6.90 -6.39 22.74
CA SER A 165 -7.32 -6.66 21.38
C SER A 165 -6.06 -6.86 20.55
N PHE A 166 -6.11 -7.79 19.62
CA PHE A 166 -5.15 -7.95 18.54
C PHE A 166 -5.08 -6.64 17.70
N ARG A 167 -4.56 -5.59 18.32
CA ARG A 167 -4.50 -4.18 17.90
C ARG A 167 -3.17 -3.58 18.37
N GLY A 168 -2.19 -4.45 18.63
CA GLY A 168 -0.96 -4.11 19.33
C GLY A 168 0.32 -4.19 18.50
N ASN A 169 0.25 -4.50 17.20
CA ASN A 169 1.49 -4.52 16.39
C ASN A 169 1.40 -3.89 15.00
N LEU A 170 0.24 -3.36 14.61
CA LEU A 170 0.09 -2.57 13.38
C LEU A 170 -0.19 -1.08 13.66
N ASN A 171 0.18 -0.61 14.85
CA ASN A 171 -0.07 0.78 15.28
C ASN A 171 1.22 1.58 15.51
N ARG A 172 2.35 1.15 14.92
CA ARG A 172 3.64 1.85 15.01
C ARG A 172 3.79 2.98 13.97
N CYS A 173 2.76 3.22 13.17
CA CYS A 173 2.71 4.32 12.20
C CYS A 173 1.53 5.25 12.54
N CYS A 174 1.83 6.50 12.87
CA CYS A 174 0.86 7.53 13.26
C CYS A 174 -0.23 7.75 12.18
N CYS A 175 0.13 7.60 10.90
CA CYS A 175 -0.80 7.75 9.78
C CYS A 175 -1.85 6.64 9.69
N CYS A 176 -1.53 5.41 10.13
CA CYS A 176 -2.48 4.28 10.10
C CYS A 176 -3.46 4.31 11.29
N ALA A 177 -3.10 4.98 12.39
CA ALA A 177 -3.96 5.12 13.56
C ALA A 177 -5.17 6.03 13.29
N CYS A 178 -5.02 7.06 12.43
CA CYS A 178 -6.12 7.95 12.05
C CYS A 178 -7.13 7.30 11.09
N LEU A 179 -6.69 6.38 10.21
CA LEU A 179 -7.57 5.65 9.30
C LEU A 179 -8.36 4.52 9.98
N VAL A 180 -7.82 3.96 11.08
CA VAL A 180 -8.46 2.88 11.86
C VAL A 180 -9.19 3.44 13.10
N GLY A 181 -8.99 4.72 13.41
CA GLY A 181 -9.50 5.41 14.59
C GLY A 181 -10.94 5.91 14.43
N ALA A 182 -11.93 5.01 14.38
CA ALA A 182 -13.33 5.39 14.67
C ALA A 182 -14.29 4.22 14.94
N MET A 183 -13.91 2.95 14.79
CA MET A 183 -14.89 1.85 14.91
C MET A 183 -14.75 1.14 16.26
N SER A 184 -15.44 1.64 17.28
CA SER A 184 -15.79 0.90 18.50
C SER A 184 -16.87 -0.16 18.24
N SER A 185 -16.84 -0.80 17.07
CA SER A 185 -17.78 -1.85 16.71
C SER A 185 -17.40 -3.14 17.44
N ASP A 186 -18.39 -3.80 18.03
CA ASP A 186 -18.22 -5.15 18.58
C ASP A 186 -17.68 -6.07 17.47
N ILE A 187 -16.69 -6.92 17.78
CA ILE A 187 -16.06 -7.84 16.83
C ILE A 187 -16.37 -9.28 17.25
N CYS A 188 -16.63 -10.16 16.28
CA CYS A 188 -16.79 -11.58 16.59
C CYS A 188 -15.47 -12.19 17.06
N ILE A 189 -15.51 -12.88 18.21
CA ILE A 189 -14.31 -13.47 18.81
C ILE A 189 -13.65 -14.56 17.94
N ILE A 190 -14.40 -15.25 17.08
CA ILE A 190 -13.87 -16.36 16.26
C ILE A 190 -13.34 -15.88 14.89
N CYS A 191 -14.13 -15.10 14.14
CA CYS A 191 -13.79 -14.71 12.77
C CYS A 191 -13.26 -13.28 12.63
N ALA A 192 -13.15 -12.54 13.74
CA ALA A 192 -12.70 -11.14 13.79
C ALA A 192 -13.47 -10.16 12.89
N LYS A 193 -14.70 -10.51 12.45
CA LYS A 193 -15.56 -9.62 11.66
C LYS A 193 -16.22 -8.57 12.55
N SER A 194 -16.30 -7.33 12.06
CA SER A 194 -17.07 -6.27 12.71
C SER A 194 -18.56 -6.61 12.68
N LEU A 195 -19.23 -6.46 13.82
CA LEU A 195 -20.63 -6.73 14.02
C LEU A 195 -21.38 -5.42 14.25
N SER A 196 -22.54 -5.29 13.60
CA SER A 196 -23.54 -4.29 13.97
C SER A 196 -24.29 -4.73 15.22
N SER A 197 -24.81 -3.78 15.98
CA SER A 197 -25.53 -4.04 17.24
C SER A 197 -26.75 -4.96 17.08
N SER A 198 -27.34 -5.06 15.88
CA SER A 198 -28.49 -5.91 15.57
C SER A 198 -28.15 -7.39 15.32
N THR A 199 -26.90 -7.69 14.93
CA THR A 199 -26.48 -9.06 14.53
C THR A 199 -25.60 -9.75 15.56
N ARG A 200 -25.42 -9.15 16.74
CA ARG A 200 -24.53 -9.68 17.77
C ARG A 200 -25.24 -10.72 18.64
N ILE A 201 -24.60 -11.86 18.82
CA ILE A 201 -25.03 -12.87 19.78
C ILE A 201 -24.03 -12.84 20.94
N ASN A 202 -24.52 -12.48 22.11
CA ASN A 202 -23.70 -12.42 23.32
C ASN A 202 -23.96 -13.65 24.18
N CYS A 203 -22.89 -14.20 24.76
CA CYS A 203 -23.04 -15.23 25.78
C CYS A 203 -23.52 -14.62 27.11
N ASP A 204 -24.57 -15.16 27.70
CA ASP A 204 -25.19 -14.63 28.93
C ASP A 204 -24.22 -14.55 30.12
N SER A 205 -23.28 -15.49 30.21
CA SER A 205 -22.30 -15.58 31.30
C SER A 205 -21.09 -14.66 31.15
N LEU A 206 -20.66 -14.37 29.91
CA LEU A 206 -19.41 -13.63 29.63
C LEU A 206 -19.63 -12.23 29.06
N GLY A 207 -20.86 -11.90 28.66
CA GLY A 207 -21.23 -10.58 28.17
C GLY A 207 -20.34 -10.09 27.03
N ARG A 208 -19.62 -8.97 27.25
CA ARG A 208 -18.76 -8.33 26.25
C ARG A 208 -17.56 -9.17 25.79
N LYS A 209 -17.17 -10.21 26.53
CA LYS A 209 -16.06 -11.09 26.15
C LYS A 209 -16.50 -12.27 25.28
N GLY A 210 -17.80 -12.54 25.16
CA GLY A 210 -18.34 -13.67 24.41
C GLY A 210 -19.27 -13.20 23.30
N VAL A 211 -18.77 -12.37 22.38
CA VAL A 211 -19.54 -11.86 21.23
C VAL A 211 -19.28 -12.72 20.00
N PHE A 212 -20.34 -13.26 19.41
CA PHE A 212 -20.30 -14.14 18.25
C PHE A 212 -21.12 -13.60 17.08
N CYS A 213 -20.66 -13.90 15.87
CA CYS A 213 -21.43 -13.74 14.65
C CYS A 213 -22.49 -14.86 14.54
N PRO A 214 -23.65 -14.64 13.88
CA PRO A 214 -24.71 -15.64 13.79
C PRO A 214 -24.24 -16.93 13.11
N ARG A 215 -23.41 -16.81 12.07
CA ARG A 215 -22.80 -17.96 11.38
C ARG A 215 -21.88 -18.75 12.32
N CYS A 216 -21.02 -18.05 13.04
CA CYS A 216 -20.02 -18.60 13.95
C CYS A 216 -20.68 -19.32 15.14
N PHE A 217 -21.81 -18.77 15.63
CA PHE A 217 -22.58 -19.32 16.72
C PHE A 217 -23.39 -20.56 16.29
N SER A 218 -23.96 -20.52 15.08
CA SER A 218 -24.63 -21.69 14.49
C SER A 218 -23.66 -22.84 14.26
N GLU A 219 -22.44 -22.55 13.78
CA GLU A 219 -21.39 -23.53 13.55
C GLU A 219 -20.85 -24.13 14.86
N SER A 220 -21.05 -23.46 16.00
CA SER A 220 -20.74 -23.97 17.34
C SER A 220 -21.94 -24.62 18.03
N ASN A 221 -22.89 -25.18 17.28
CA ASN A 221 -24.12 -25.81 17.79
C ASN A 221 -24.93 -24.92 18.75
N ASN A 222 -24.95 -23.60 18.52
CA ASN A 222 -25.62 -22.62 19.39
C ASN A 222 -25.15 -22.65 20.86
N LYS A 223 -23.92 -23.12 21.10
CA LYS A 223 -23.30 -23.16 22.43
C LYS A 223 -22.04 -22.31 22.45
N CYS A 224 -21.79 -21.70 23.60
CA CYS A 224 -20.59 -20.91 23.81
C CYS A 224 -19.35 -21.80 23.94
N CYS A 225 -18.35 -21.62 23.06
CA CYS A 225 -17.09 -22.35 23.10
C CYS A 225 -16.22 -22.06 24.33
N LEU A 226 -16.58 -21.05 25.14
CA LEU A 226 -15.85 -20.68 26.36
C LEU A 226 -16.41 -21.35 27.61
N CYS A 227 -17.73 -21.58 27.70
CA CYS A 227 -18.34 -22.16 28.90
C CYS A 227 -18.74 -23.64 28.76
N HIS A 228 -18.80 -24.18 27.53
CA HIS A 228 -19.19 -25.57 27.26
C HIS A 228 -18.00 -26.47 26.85
N ARG A 229 -18.16 -27.79 27.00
CA ARG A 229 -17.12 -28.78 26.65
C ARG A 229 -16.93 -28.86 25.13
N PRO A 230 -15.74 -29.23 24.60
CA PRO A 230 -15.49 -29.47 23.17
C PRO A 230 -16.60 -30.23 22.47
N ILE A 231 -17.03 -31.31 23.11
CA ILE A 231 -18.08 -32.22 22.65
C ILE A 231 -19.41 -31.48 22.48
N ASP A 232 -19.76 -30.60 23.42
CA ASP A 232 -21.05 -29.92 23.43
C ASP A 232 -21.24 -29.00 22.20
N TYR A 233 -20.18 -28.31 21.77
CA TYR A 233 -20.19 -27.39 20.64
C TYR A 233 -19.58 -27.98 19.35
N GLY A 234 -19.41 -29.31 19.28
CA GLY A 234 -19.06 -30.03 18.06
C GLY A 234 -17.57 -30.07 17.72
N ASP A 235 -16.66 -29.89 18.68
CA ASP A 235 -15.23 -30.17 18.51
C ASP A 235 -14.87 -31.55 19.08
N LEU A 236 -14.83 -32.55 18.19
CA LEU A 236 -14.53 -33.95 18.51
C LEU A 236 -13.05 -34.33 18.31
N SER A 237 -12.20 -33.37 17.93
CA SER A 237 -10.84 -33.68 17.48
C SER A 237 -9.81 -33.94 18.60
N ASP A 238 -10.15 -33.63 19.86
CA ASP A 238 -9.31 -33.89 21.05
C ASP A 238 -9.84 -35.02 21.94
N PHE A 239 -10.81 -35.82 21.46
CA PHE A 239 -11.32 -36.94 22.26
C PHE A 239 -10.43 -38.17 22.08
N SER A 240 -9.45 -38.34 22.98
CA SER A 240 -9.00 -39.70 23.29
C SER A 240 -10.09 -40.35 24.14
N VAL A 241 -10.52 -41.55 23.77
CA VAL A 241 -11.43 -42.38 24.57
C VAL A 241 -10.66 -42.84 25.81
N VAL A 242 -10.40 -41.94 26.76
CA VAL A 242 -10.05 -42.31 28.12
C VAL A 242 -11.36 -42.37 28.88
N GLN A 243 -11.85 -43.60 29.05
CA GLN A 243 -13.05 -43.90 29.80
C GLN A 243 -12.72 -43.66 31.28
N ASP A 244 -13.03 -42.45 31.76
CA ASP A 244 -12.91 -42.15 33.19
C ASP A 244 -13.94 -43.05 33.89
N SER A 245 -13.45 -44.04 34.63
CA SER A 245 -14.24 -45.09 35.28
C SER A 245 -14.94 -44.55 36.52
N SER A 246 -15.75 -43.50 36.37
CA SER A 246 -16.68 -43.04 37.40
C SER A 246 -18.10 -43.42 36.98
N ASP A 247 -18.80 -44.19 37.81
CA ASP A 247 -20.18 -44.66 37.60
C ASP A 247 -21.26 -43.55 37.66
N ASP A 248 -20.85 -42.28 37.55
CA ASP A 248 -21.74 -41.12 37.62
C ASP A 248 -21.95 -40.52 36.22
N PRO A 249 -23.14 -40.68 35.60
CA PRO A 249 -23.42 -40.18 34.26
C PRO A 249 -23.38 -38.65 34.16
N ASP A 250 -23.39 -37.93 35.29
CA ASP A 250 -23.35 -36.46 35.34
C ASP A 250 -21.97 -35.89 35.72
N ALA A 251 -20.92 -36.74 35.81
CA ALA A 251 -19.58 -36.30 36.16
C ALA A 251 -19.02 -35.24 35.18
N GLN A 252 -18.77 -34.04 35.70
CA GLN A 252 -18.13 -32.94 34.97
C GLN A 252 -16.63 -32.97 35.16
N SER A 253 -15.86 -32.82 34.07
CA SER A 253 -14.40 -32.79 34.15
C SER A 253 -13.91 -31.58 34.95
N PHE A 254 -12.75 -31.71 35.60
CA PHE A 254 -12.17 -30.63 36.41
C PHE A 254 -12.03 -29.31 35.63
N THR A 255 -11.58 -29.38 34.38
CA THR A 255 -11.47 -28.23 33.47
C THR A 255 -12.83 -27.59 33.17
N GLN A 256 -13.89 -28.38 33.05
CA GLN A 256 -15.25 -27.87 32.82
C GLN A 256 -15.81 -27.19 34.07
N LYS A 257 -15.59 -27.79 35.24
CA LYS A 257 -15.96 -27.18 36.53
C LYS A 257 -15.27 -25.83 36.67
N GLN A 258 -13.98 -25.75 36.38
CA GLN A 258 -13.22 -24.49 36.40
C GLN A 258 -13.77 -23.44 35.42
N ALA A 259 -13.96 -23.81 34.14
CA ALA A 259 -14.52 -22.90 33.14
C ALA A 259 -15.92 -22.38 33.50
N ARG A 260 -16.78 -23.25 34.07
CA ARG A 260 -18.11 -22.85 34.55
C ARG A 260 -18.03 -21.93 35.76
N LEU A 261 -17.13 -22.20 36.70
CA LEU A 261 -16.89 -21.34 37.87
C LEU A 261 -16.40 -19.96 37.43
N ASP A 262 -15.49 -19.90 36.47
CA ASP A 262 -15.00 -18.63 35.91
C ASP A 262 -16.13 -17.88 35.20
N CYS A 263 -16.88 -18.55 34.31
CA CYS A 263 -18.06 -17.97 33.64
C CYS A 263 -19.11 -17.48 34.67
N ASN A 264 -19.34 -18.22 35.76
CA ASN A 264 -20.27 -17.82 36.82
C ASN A 264 -19.75 -16.66 37.67
N GLY A 265 -18.43 -16.59 37.91
CA GLY A 265 -17.77 -15.45 38.55
C GLY A 265 -17.92 -14.17 37.73
N TYR A 266 -17.74 -14.26 36.41
CA TYR A 266 -18.01 -13.16 35.48
C TYR A 266 -19.50 -12.73 35.50
N ARG A 267 -20.43 -13.70 35.51
CA ARG A 267 -21.88 -13.42 35.59
C ARG A 267 -22.26 -12.68 36.88
N LYS A 268 -21.74 -13.10 38.04
CA LYS A 268 -21.99 -12.43 39.33
C LYS A 268 -21.42 -11.01 39.37
N LYS A 269 -20.22 -10.80 38.84
CA LYS A 269 -19.59 -9.47 38.75
C LYS A 269 -20.36 -8.50 37.87
N ARG A 270 -21.09 -9.00 36.87
CA ARG A 270 -21.97 -8.21 35.98
C ARG A 270 -23.27 -7.75 36.65
N ILE A 271 -23.81 -8.53 37.58
CA ILE A 271 -25.08 -8.23 38.27
C ILE A 271 -24.87 -7.22 39.40
N ASN A 272 -23.65 -7.16 39.96
CA ASN A 272 -23.28 -6.26 41.05
C ASN A 272 -22.68 -4.92 40.57
N ILE A 273 -22.87 -4.55 39.30
CA ILE A 273 -22.51 -3.26 38.68
C ILE A 273 -23.79 -2.70 38.05
#